data_AF-A0A258DQ91-F1
#
_entry.id   AF-A0A258DQ91-F1
#
_cell.length_a   1.000
_cell.length_b   1.000
_cell.length_c   1.000
_cell.angle_alpha   90.00
_cell.angle_beta   90.00
_cell.angle_gamma   90.00
#
_symmetry.space_group_name_H-M   'P 1'
#
loop_
_entity.id
_entity.type
_entity.pdbx_description
1 polymer ?
#
loop_
_entity_poly.entity_id
_entity_poly.type
_entity_poly.pdbx_seq_one_letter_code
_entity_poly.pdbx_strand_id
1 'polypeptide(L)'
;FPLIEDQARISQLLGKKSYRDYSFSSRPIRLDDTFANSLFQSDSFKSTENLNYKSKTIEIKVLPLLSTLVFNSSRPFGWGNYGIQNGKGISTLISPGVFLKFHFFEIQLRPELAYSQNLEFEGYPSNFSSEINFARFRFWNFGDHPERFYGELNRFAGLGQSYASFSFGKVEIGAGTQNIWWGPGQYSALIFSNNARGIPHLFFKTKSPANIGIGFLEAQIIAGKAKDSKLEPSQNKELNKVFFNEFNGDWRYVNGISLVFQPDLLKGLSLGFNRTFQQYNKNVEKSFLGRFPIFETFLKERLFQNGNSVDYDQRGQDQQVSVFFRMKNEKGRFEIYSEYGRRDHSFNWREFILNPEHARAYLLGFSKLISSGHPDE
;
A
#
# COMPACT_ATOMS: atom_id res chain seq x y z
N PHE A 1 8.47 9.94 3.40
CA PHE A 1 9.30 9.19 2.45
C PHE A 1 10.10 8.13 3.18
N PRO A 2 10.29 6.93 2.59
CA PRO A 2 10.65 5.70 3.30
C PRO A 2 12.14 5.63 3.67
N LEU A 3 12.79 6.74 4.05
CA LEU A 3 14.22 6.78 4.40
C LEU A 3 14.62 5.70 5.41
N ILE A 4 13.75 5.46 6.40
CA ILE A 4 13.93 4.41 7.43
C ILE A 4 13.88 3.01 6.80
N GLU A 5 12.91 2.74 5.92
CA GLU A 5 12.75 1.43 5.28
C GLU A 5 13.83 1.19 4.22
N ASP A 6 14.18 2.21 3.45
CA ASP A 6 15.26 2.18 2.45
C ASP A 6 16.59 1.91 3.15
N GLN A 7 16.88 2.60 4.25
CA GLN A 7 18.09 2.37 5.04
C GLN A 7 18.11 0.97 5.68
N ALA A 8 16.96 0.46 6.12
CA ALA A 8 16.83 -0.92 6.60
C ALA A 8 17.09 -1.93 5.47
N ARG A 9 16.57 -1.68 4.26
CA ARG A 9 16.78 -2.52 3.08
C ARG A 9 18.24 -2.49 2.61
N ILE A 10 18.89 -1.32 2.61
CA ILE A 10 20.33 -1.16 2.37
C ILE A 10 21.13 -1.94 3.42
N SER A 11 20.79 -1.77 4.70
CA SER A 11 21.43 -2.48 5.82
C SER A 11 21.32 -4.00 5.68
N GLN A 12 20.20 -4.50 5.16
CA GLN A 12 20.03 -5.91 4.83
C GLN A 12 21.05 -6.37 3.77
N LEU A 13 21.24 -5.60 2.70
CA LEU A 13 22.20 -5.91 1.64
C LEU A 13 23.66 -5.82 2.12
N LEU A 14 23.93 -5.01 3.14
CA LEU A 14 25.21 -4.95 3.85
C LEU A 14 25.42 -6.11 4.85
N GLY A 15 24.44 -7.00 5.01
CA GLY A 15 24.55 -8.18 5.88
C GLY A 15 24.26 -7.93 7.36
N LYS A 16 23.60 -6.82 7.72
CA LYS A 16 23.17 -6.60 9.11
C LYS A 16 22.14 -7.66 9.53
N LYS A 17 22.45 -8.43 10.57
CA LYS A 17 21.66 -9.59 11.02
C LYS A 17 20.21 -9.26 11.37
N SER A 18 19.93 -8.07 11.93
CA SER A 18 18.59 -7.65 12.36
C SER A 18 17.55 -7.66 11.23
N TYR A 19 17.99 -7.53 9.98
CA TYR A 19 17.12 -7.43 8.81
C TYR A 19 17.10 -8.71 7.98
N ARG A 20 17.90 -9.72 8.35
CA ARG A 20 18.21 -10.86 7.48
C ARG A 20 16.96 -11.58 6.98
N ASP A 21 15.98 -11.74 7.85
CA ASP A 21 14.82 -12.58 7.58
C ASP A 21 13.62 -11.80 7.02
N TYR A 22 13.70 -10.48 6.88
CA TYR A 22 12.61 -9.65 6.34
C TYR A 22 12.59 -9.67 4.79
N SER A 23 11.41 -9.86 4.18
CA SER A 23 11.29 -9.79 2.72
C SER A 23 11.33 -8.37 2.16
N PHE A 24 10.96 -7.37 2.98
CA PHE A 24 10.65 -5.98 2.58
C PHE A 24 9.46 -5.85 1.61
N SER A 25 8.68 -6.92 1.44
CA SER A 25 7.53 -6.98 0.55
C SER A 25 6.18 -6.86 1.26
N SER A 26 6.18 -6.93 2.59
CA SER A 26 5.03 -6.67 3.45
C SER A 26 5.36 -5.49 4.37
N ARG A 27 4.61 -4.39 4.29
CA ARG A 27 4.81 -3.20 5.14
C ARG A 27 3.46 -2.67 5.66
N PRO A 28 3.46 -1.98 6.82
CA PRO A 28 4.60 -1.41 7.53
C PRO A 28 5.48 -2.44 8.26
N ILE A 29 6.80 -2.21 8.26
CA ILE A 29 7.74 -3.02 9.05
C ILE A 29 7.73 -2.51 10.49
N ARG A 30 7.72 -3.44 11.45
CA ARG A 30 7.75 -3.07 12.87
C ARG A 30 9.13 -2.55 13.26
N LEU A 31 9.16 -1.32 13.77
CA LEU A 31 10.32 -0.71 14.42
C LEU A 31 10.49 -1.29 15.82
N ASP A 32 11.06 -2.49 15.94
CA ASP A 32 11.53 -2.98 17.23
C ASP A 32 12.84 -2.27 17.66
N ASP A 33 13.29 -2.47 18.89
CA ASP A 33 14.52 -1.80 19.38
C ASP A 33 15.76 -2.20 18.57
N THR A 34 15.78 -3.42 18.03
CA THR A 34 16.88 -3.92 17.23
C THR A 34 16.92 -3.20 15.86
N PHE A 35 15.74 -2.92 15.31
CA PHE A 35 15.53 -2.15 14.10
C PHE A 35 15.87 -0.66 14.33
N ALA A 36 15.33 -0.05 15.39
CA ALA A 36 15.60 1.35 15.73
C ALA A 36 17.10 1.60 16.02
N ASN A 37 17.72 0.81 16.88
CA ASN A 37 19.13 0.98 17.26
C ASN A 37 20.09 0.77 16.08
N SER A 38 19.72 -0.05 15.10
CA SER A 38 20.57 -0.30 13.92
C SER A 38 20.38 0.72 12.79
N LEU A 39 19.31 1.51 12.83
CA LEU A 39 19.08 2.65 11.93
C LEU A 39 19.74 3.94 12.43
N PHE A 40 19.66 4.20 13.74
CA PHE A 40 20.16 5.43 14.37
C PHE A 40 21.57 5.27 14.97
N GLN A 41 22.33 4.29 14.49
CA GLN A 41 23.68 3.96 14.96
C GLN A 41 24.75 4.99 14.54
N SER A 42 24.37 6.06 13.83
CA SER A 42 25.25 7.22 13.61
C SER A 42 25.21 8.12 14.85
N ASP A 43 26.39 8.55 15.31
CA ASP A 43 26.57 9.35 16.54
C ASP A 43 25.73 10.64 16.57
N SER A 44 25.20 11.08 15.43
CA SER A 44 24.36 12.28 15.26
C SER A 44 22.92 12.15 15.76
N PHE A 45 22.39 10.94 16.01
CA PHE A 45 20.99 10.71 16.41
C PHE A 45 20.81 10.16 17.84
N LYS A 46 21.86 10.19 18.68
CA LYS A 46 21.80 9.75 20.10
C LYS A 46 20.82 10.54 20.99
N SER A 47 20.20 11.63 20.51
CA SER A 47 19.39 12.52 21.37
C SER A 47 17.98 12.01 21.70
N THR A 48 17.50 10.89 21.13
CA THR A 48 16.16 10.37 21.41
C THR A 48 16.07 9.42 22.60
N GLU A 49 17.20 8.99 23.18
CA GLU A 49 17.20 8.05 24.31
C GLU A 49 16.45 8.60 25.54
N ASN A 50 16.45 9.92 25.74
CA ASN A 50 15.74 10.58 26.85
C ASN A 50 14.21 10.68 26.68
N LEU A 51 13.67 10.34 25.50
CA LEU A 51 12.23 10.43 25.20
C LEU A 51 11.51 9.08 25.22
N ASN A 52 12.27 7.98 25.34
CA ASN A 52 11.72 6.63 25.34
C ASN A 52 11.67 6.10 26.77
N TYR A 53 10.57 5.44 27.11
CA TYR A 53 10.41 4.75 28.40
C TYR A 53 10.17 3.27 28.15
N LYS A 54 10.90 2.41 28.85
CA LYS A 54 10.72 0.96 28.73
C LYS A 54 10.82 0.27 30.09
N SER A 55 9.77 -0.45 30.44
CA SER A 55 9.71 -1.38 31.57
C SER A 55 9.32 -2.78 31.08
N LYS A 56 9.17 -3.73 32.01
CA LYS A 56 8.71 -5.10 31.67
C LYS A 56 7.30 -5.13 31.09
N THR A 57 6.46 -4.16 31.43
CA THR A 57 5.02 -4.17 31.11
C THR A 57 4.63 -3.07 30.13
N ILE A 58 5.32 -1.93 30.20
CA ILE A 58 5.01 -0.73 29.43
C ILE A 58 6.24 -0.32 28.62
N GLU A 59 6.02 -0.02 27.35
CA GLU A 59 7.01 0.59 26.47
C GLU A 59 6.34 1.78 25.77
N ILE A 60 6.99 2.94 25.85
CA ILE A 60 6.55 4.19 25.23
C ILE A 60 7.72 4.72 24.41
N LYS A 61 7.44 5.05 23.15
CA LYS A 61 8.43 5.61 22.23
C LYS A 61 7.88 6.84 21.55
N VAL A 62 8.68 7.88 21.47
CA VAL A 62 8.41 8.99 20.55
C VAL A 62 8.92 8.58 19.18
N LEU A 63 8.05 8.61 18.18
CA LEU A 63 8.40 8.30 16.81
C LEU A 63 8.99 9.54 16.11
N PRO A 64 9.90 9.35 15.14
CA PRO A 64 10.44 10.46 14.38
C PRO A 64 9.34 11.31 13.73
N LEU A 65 9.47 12.63 13.84
CA LEU A 65 8.62 13.56 13.12
C LEU A 65 8.86 13.42 11.61
N LEU A 66 7.80 13.08 10.87
CA LEU A 66 7.85 13.11 9.42
C LEU A 66 7.34 14.46 8.94
N SER A 67 8.14 15.16 8.14
CA SER A 67 7.76 16.36 7.41
C SER A 67 8.04 16.16 5.93
N THR A 68 7.13 16.56 5.06
CA THR A 68 7.29 16.48 3.60
C THR A 68 6.76 17.75 2.98
N LEU A 69 7.55 18.37 2.09
CA LEU A 69 7.19 19.55 1.32
C LEU A 69 7.34 19.23 -0.16
N VAL A 70 6.29 19.48 -0.93
CA VAL A 70 6.26 19.31 -2.39
C VAL A 70 5.89 20.66 -2.98
N PHE A 71 6.65 21.10 -3.99
CA PHE A 71 6.34 22.29 -4.76
C PHE A 71 6.22 21.93 -6.24
N ASN A 72 5.05 22.20 -6.81
CA ASN A 72 4.78 22.03 -8.22
C ASN A 72 4.48 23.39 -8.86
N SER A 73 5.31 23.84 -9.78
CA SER A 73 5.18 25.18 -10.37
C SER A 73 3.93 25.32 -11.25
N SER A 74 3.73 24.40 -12.20
CA SER A 74 2.76 24.57 -13.30
C SER A 74 1.64 23.54 -13.34
N ARG A 75 1.89 22.31 -12.90
CA ARG A 75 0.92 21.19 -12.95
C ARG A 75 1.13 20.24 -11.78
N PRO A 76 0.09 19.54 -11.28
CA PRO A 76 0.24 18.49 -10.30
C PRO A 76 1.18 17.39 -10.81
N PHE A 77 2.22 17.09 -10.04
CA PHE A 77 3.15 16.00 -10.32
C PHE A 77 3.66 15.42 -9.00
N GLY A 78 3.99 14.12 -9.02
CA GLY A 78 4.53 13.39 -7.87
C GLY A 78 3.85 12.06 -7.63
N TRP A 79 4.43 11.27 -6.73
CA TRP A 79 3.90 9.98 -6.26
C TRP A 79 4.47 9.68 -4.87
N GLY A 80 3.82 8.77 -4.14
CA GLY A 80 4.34 8.26 -2.86
C GLY A 80 4.30 9.29 -1.71
N ASN A 81 3.48 10.33 -1.83
CA ASN A 81 3.37 11.41 -0.85
C ASN A 81 2.37 11.10 0.29
N TYR A 82 2.07 9.82 0.54
CA TYR A 82 1.09 9.37 1.53
C TYR A 82 -0.26 10.07 1.33
N GLY A 83 -0.77 10.77 2.35
CA GLY A 83 -2.04 11.44 2.27
C GLY A 83 -2.05 12.77 1.51
N ILE A 84 -0.88 13.31 1.12
CA ILE A 84 -0.82 14.52 0.30
C ILE A 84 -1.30 14.20 -1.10
N GLN A 85 -2.28 14.96 -1.56
CA GLN A 85 -2.68 14.97 -2.96
C GLN A 85 -1.73 15.86 -3.76
N ASN A 86 -1.27 15.38 -4.91
CA ASN A 86 -0.46 16.23 -5.80
C ASN A 86 -1.34 17.37 -6.30
N GLY A 87 -0.83 18.59 -6.18
CA GLY A 87 -1.51 19.80 -6.62
C GLY A 87 -0.50 20.84 -7.12
N LYS A 88 -0.97 21.87 -7.82
CA LYS A 88 -0.13 23.02 -8.19
C LYS A 88 0.11 23.92 -6.97
N GLY A 89 1.33 24.41 -6.81
CA GLY A 89 1.79 25.21 -5.68
C GLY A 89 2.42 24.37 -4.59
N ILE A 90 2.37 24.88 -3.36
CA ILE A 90 2.98 24.23 -2.19
C ILE A 90 2.00 23.21 -1.60
N SER A 91 2.50 22.00 -1.32
CA SER A 91 1.82 20.98 -0.52
C SER A 91 2.75 20.48 0.57
N THR A 92 2.23 20.30 1.79
CA THR A 92 3.00 19.86 2.95
C THR A 92 2.26 18.81 3.77
N LEU A 93 2.99 17.89 4.38
CA LEU A 93 2.52 16.91 5.36
C LEU A 93 3.41 16.95 6.58
N ILE A 94 2.77 17.00 7.75
CA ILE A 94 3.42 16.84 9.04
C ILE A 94 2.78 15.65 9.73
N SER A 95 3.59 14.73 10.22
CA SER A 95 3.14 13.52 10.91
C SER A 95 4.05 13.24 12.11
N PRO A 96 3.70 13.76 13.31
CA PRO A 96 4.34 13.34 14.55
C PRO A 96 3.86 11.93 14.93
N GLY A 97 4.53 11.27 15.86
CA GLY A 97 3.99 10.01 16.37
C GLY A 97 4.49 9.60 17.74
N VAL A 98 3.67 8.79 18.40
CA VAL A 98 3.98 8.11 19.66
C VAL A 98 3.53 6.67 19.54
N PHE A 99 4.34 5.76 20.06
CA PHE A 99 4.04 4.35 20.17
C PHE A 99 3.94 3.96 21.65
N LEU A 100 2.91 3.20 21.98
CA LEU A 100 2.68 2.65 23.31
C LEU A 100 2.40 1.16 23.20
N LYS A 101 3.10 0.38 24.01
CA LYS A 101 2.86 -1.04 24.19
C LYS A 101 2.63 -1.33 25.65
N PHE A 102 1.50 -1.97 25.94
CA PHE A 102 1.13 -2.45 27.26
C PHE A 102 0.86 -3.95 27.17
N HIS A 103 1.81 -4.76 27.65
CA HIS A 103 1.73 -6.22 27.59
C HIS A 103 1.54 -6.73 26.14
N PHE A 104 0.40 -7.35 25.82
CA PHE A 104 0.04 -7.83 24.48
C PHE A 104 -0.76 -6.79 23.67
N PHE A 105 -1.00 -5.58 24.19
CA PHE A 105 -1.71 -4.52 23.50
C PHE A 105 -0.73 -3.45 22.98
N GLU A 106 -0.95 -3.00 21.75
CA GLU A 106 -0.08 -2.02 21.07
C GLU A 106 -0.91 -0.95 20.40
N ILE A 107 -0.53 0.31 20.60
CA ILE A 107 -1.08 1.48 19.93
C ILE A 107 0.06 2.26 19.29
N GLN A 108 -0.12 2.62 18.03
CA GLN A 108 0.64 3.69 17.39
C GLN A 108 -0.31 4.83 17.08
N LEU A 109 -0.04 6.02 17.64
CA LEU A 109 -0.69 7.26 17.23
C LEU A 109 0.30 8.03 16.37
N ARG A 110 0.02 8.10 15.07
CA ARG A 110 0.83 8.79 14.08
C ARG A 110 -0.08 9.53 13.09
N PRO A 111 -0.73 10.62 13.55
CA PRO A 111 -1.67 11.37 12.73
C PRO A 111 -0.97 12.01 11.52
N GLU A 112 -1.76 12.33 10.50
CA GLU A 112 -1.32 13.05 9.31
C GLU A 112 -2.05 14.39 9.23
N LEU A 113 -1.28 15.47 9.20
CA LEU A 113 -1.74 16.84 9.02
C LEU A 113 -1.22 17.31 7.67
N ALA A 114 -2.09 17.41 6.67
CA ALA A 114 -1.68 17.85 5.35
C ALA A 114 -2.40 19.12 4.91
N TYR A 115 -1.65 19.90 4.15
CA TYR A 115 -2.11 21.11 3.50
C TYR A 115 -1.62 21.11 2.05
N SER A 116 -2.51 21.35 1.10
CA SER A 116 -2.19 21.55 -0.31
C SER A 116 -2.82 22.86 -0.77
N GLN A 117 -2.01 23.75 -1.33
CA GLN A 117 -2.48 24.99 -1.92
C GLN A 117 -3.39 24.70 -3.12
N ASN A 118 -3.00 23.72 -3.94
CA ASN A 118 -3.64 23.25 -5.17
C ASN A 118 -4.30 24.37 -6.00
N LEU A 119 -3.47 25.32 -6.44
CA LEU A 119 -3.87 26.44 -7.29
C LEU A 119 -4.49 25.96 -8.59
N GLU A 120 -5.27 26.84 -9.22
CA GLU A 120 -5.84 26.55 -10.53
C GLU A 120 -4.73 26.36 -11.58
N PHE A 121 -4.96 25.41 -12.46
CA PHE A 121 -4.12 25.15 -13.62
C PHE A 121 -5.00 24.74 -14.79
N GLU A 122 -4.49 24.96 -15.99
CA GLU A 122 -5.16 24.55 -17.22
C GLU A 122 -5.23 23.00 -17.28
N GLY A 123 -6.46 22.50 -17.10
CA GLY A 123 -6.82 21.09 -17.18
C GLY A 123 -7.41 20.74 -18.54
N TYR A 124 -8.32 19.77 -18.57
CA TYR A 124 -8.96 19.27 -19.78
C TYR A 124 -9.72 20.39 -20.53
N PRO A 125 -9.39 20.65 -21.80
CA PRO A 125 -10.04 21.65 -22.62
C PRO A 125 -11.53 21.38 -22.82
N SER A 126 -12.33 22.46 -22.85
CA SER A 126 -13.78 22.37 -23.04
C SER A 126 -14.24 22.48 -24.50
N ASN A 127 -13.31 22.59 -25.44
CA ASN A 127 -13.58 22.82 -26.86
C ASN A 127 -13.56 21.55 -27.71
N PHE A 128 -13.41 20.38 -27.10
CA PHE A 128 -13.51 19.10 -27.80
C PHE A 128 -14.95 18.78 -28.18
N SER A 129 -15.13 17.97 -29.23
CA SER A 129 -16.44 17.51 -29.66
C SER A 129 -17.11 16.64 -28.60
N SER A 130 -18.43 16.50 -28.69
CA SER A 130 -19.21 15.68 -27.76
C SER A 130 -18.75 14.22 -27.72
N GLU A 131 -18.28 13.66 -28.83
CA GLU A 131 -17.77 12.29 -28.92
C GLU A 131 -16.47 12.12 -28.13
N ILE A 132 -15.56 13.09 -28.23
CA ILE A 132 -14.30 13.09 -27.47
C ILE A 132 -14.58 13.27 -25.98
N ASN A 133 -15.47 14.19 -25.62
CA ASN A 133 -15.90 14.40 -24.24
C ASN A 133 -16.54 13.15 -23.67
N PHE A 134 -17.45 12.51 -24.39
CA PHE A 134 -18.06 11.25 -23.99
C PHE A 134 -17.02 10.15 -23.76
N ALA A 135 -16.05 9.99 -24.67
CA ALA A 135 -14.96 9.02 -24.51
C ALA A 135 -14.09 9.31 -23.28
N ARG A 136 -13.78 10.59 -23.02
CA ARG A 136 -13.02 11.01 -21.83
C ARG A 136 -13.77 10.74 -20.54
N PHE A 137 -15.04 11.13 -20.47
CA PHE A 137 -15.88 10.90 -19.30
C PHE A 137 -16.19 9.43 -19.09
N ARG A 138 -16.22 8.60 -20.13
CA ARG A 138 -16.23 7.15 -19.97
C ARG A 138 -15.02 6.69 -19.16
N PHE A 139 -13.81 7.15 -19.44
CA PHE A 139 -12.66 6.78 -18.60
C PHE A 139 -12.79 7.30 -17.15
N TRP A 140 -13.19 8.56 -16.98
CA TRP A 140 -13.31 9.16 -15.65
C TRP A 140 -14.42 8.55 -14.79
N ASN A 141 -15.56 8.18 -15.38
CA ASN A 141 -16.68 7.55 -14.67
C ASN A 141 -16.39 6.09 -14.24
N PHE A 142 -15.32 5.47 -14.74
CA PHE A 142 -14.88 4.12 -14.32
C PHE A 142 -13.89 4.16 -13.13
N GLY A 143 -13.81 5.28 -12.41
CA GLY A 143 -12.98 5.41 -11.22
C GLY A 143 -13.18 6.74 -10.52
N ASP A 144 -12.25 7.07 -9.63
CA ASP A 144 -12.21 8.33 -8.90
C ASP A 144 -10.98 9.12 -9.38
N HIS A 145 -11.19 9.90 -10.45
CA HIS A 145 -10.12 10.56 -11.19
C HIS A 145 -10.34 12.07 -11.33
N PRO A 146 -10.44 12.83 -10.21
CA PRO A 146 -10.52 14.28 -10.28
C PRO A 146 -9.24 14.86 -10.86
N GLU A 147 -9.39 15.77 -11.83
CA GLU A 147 -8.27 16.56 -12.33
C GLU A 147 -7.64 17.39 -11.23
N ARG A 148 -8.47 17.92 -10.33
CA ARG A 148 -8.05 18.82 -9.27
C ARG A 148 -8.80 18.55 -7.98
N PHE A 149 -8.05 18.34 -6.90
CA PHE A 149 -8.58 18.26 -5.55
C PHE A 149 -8.92 19.65 -4.98
N TYR A 150 -10.05 19.77 -4.29
CA TYR A 150 -10.46 21.01 -3.62
C TYR A 150 -11.23 20.74 -2.33
N GLY A 151 -11.53 21.80 -1.57
CA GLY A 151 -12.25 21.72 -0.29
C GLY A 151 -11.45 21.02 0.80
N GLU A 152 -12.12 20.17 1.59
CA GLU A 152 -11.55 19.45 2.72
C GLU A 152 -10.40 18.50 2.32
N LEU A 153 -10.34 18.07 1.05
CA LEU A 153 -9.26 17.20 0.57
C LEU A 153 -7.92 17.92 0.48
N ASN A 154 -7.91 19.25 0.38
CA ASN A 154 -6.69 20.07 0.40
C ASN A 154 -6.19 20.38 1.81
N ARG A 155 -7.03 20.23 2.83
CA ARG A 155 -6.68 20.50 4.23
C ARG A 155 -7.27 19.41 5.10
N PHE A 156 -6.48 18.41 5.46
CA PHE A 156 -6.99 17.31 6.26
C PHE A 156 -6.10 17.02 7.47
N ALA A 157 -6.76 16.65 8.56
CA ALA A 157 -6.17 16.05 9.74
C ALA A 157 -6.82 14.68 9.92
N GLY A 158 -6.04 13.62 9.93
CA GLY A 158 -6.54 12.25 10.05
C GLY A 158 -5.66 11.39 10.94
N LEU A 159 -6.17 10.20 11.27
CA LEU A 159 -5.42 9.20 12.03
C LEU A 159 -4.15 8.74 11.29
N GLY A 160 -4.06 8.92 9.97
CA GLY A 160 -2.81 8.72 9.24
C GLY A 160 -2.23 7.31 9.42
N GLN A 161 -0.99 7.23 9.87
CA GLN A 161 -0.28 5.98 10.12
C GLN A 161 -0.59 5.33 11.48
N SER A 162 -1.74 5.64 12.08
CA SER A 162 -2.14 5.12 13.39
C SER A 162 -2.79 3.74 13.32
N TYR A 163 -2.57 2.94 14.36
CA TYR A 163 -3.24 1.66 14.57
C TYR A 163 -3.35 1.30 16.06
N ALA A 164 -4.27 0.39 16.37
CA ALA A 164 -4.34 -0.31 17.65
C ALA A 164 -4.47 -1.82 17.40
N SER A 165 -3.79 -2.63 18.20
CA SER A 165 -3.71 -4.08 17.96
C SER A 165 -3.48 -4.89 19.23
N PHE A 166 -3.85 -6.17 19.15
CA PHE A 166 -3.54 -7.20 20.11
C PHE A 166 -2.59 -8.22 19.49
N SER A 167 -1.63 -8.63 20.31
CA SER A 167 -0.35 -9.15 19.89
C SER A 167 -0.19 -10.55 20.51
N PHE A 168 -0.57 -11.62 19.80
CA PHE A 168 -0.58 -13.01 20.31
C PHE A 168 0.60 -13.82 19.76
N GLY A 169 1.69 -13.93 20.52
CA GLY A 169 2.90 -14.63 20.06
C GLY A 169 3.46 -14.00 18.78
N LYS A 170 3.47 -14.77 17.68
CA LYS A 170 3.96 -14.33 16.35
C LYS A 170 2.91 -13.60 15.50
N VAL A 171 1.63 -13.59 15.91
CA VAL A 171 0.53 -12.99 15.15
C VAL A 171 -0.08 -11.78 15.85
N GLU A 172 -0.70 -10.91 15.07
CA GLU A 172 -1.29 -9.65 15.50
C GLU A 172 -2.63 -9.44 14.81
N ILE A 173 -3.62 -9.01 15.57
CA ILE A 173 -4.93 -8.60 15.08
C ILE A 173 -5.19 -7.17 15.51
N GLY A 174 -5.71 -6.34 14.64
CA GLY A 174 -5.92 -4.94 14.97
C GLY A 174 -6.76 -4.18 13.97
N ALA A 175 -6.83 -2.89 14.18
CA ALA A 175 -7.52 -1.94 13.34
C ALA A 175 -6.68 -0.66 13.22
N GLY A 176 -6.73 -0.02 12.06
CA GLY A 176 -6.06 1.25 11.87
C GLY A 176 -6.31 1.86 10.50
N THR A 177 -5.59 2.93 10.23
CA THR A 177 -5.65 3.66 8.95
C THR A 177 -4.30 3.71 8.25
N GLN A 178 -3.30 3.02 8.80
CA GLN A 178 -1.95 3.01 8.26
C GLN A 178 -1.91 2.51 6.83
N ASN A 179 -1.02 3.08 6.04
CA ASN A 179 -0.78 2.61 4.69
C ASN A 179 -0.22 1.19 4.71
N ILE A 180 -0.58 0.44 3.68
CA ILE A 180 -0.14 -0.93 3.46
C ILE A 180 0.71 -0.93 2.20
N TRP A 181 1.78 -1.73 2.21
CA TRP A 181 2.59 -1.96 1.03
C TRP A 181 2.74 -3.45 0.78
N TRP A 182 2.25 -3.92 -0.36
CA TRP A 182 2.30 -5.33 -0.76
C TRP A 182 3.00 -5.47 -2.10
N GLY A 183 4.25 -5.94 -2.06
CA GLY A 183 5.09 -6.14 -3.24
C GLY A 183 6.54 -5.73 -3.00
N PRO A 184 7.48 -6.23 -3.80
CA PRO A 184 8.91 -6.08 -3.55
C PRO A 184 9.49 -4.75 -4.04
N GLY A 185 8.70 -3.94 -4.77
CA GLY A 185 9.16 -2.68 -5.34
C GLY A 185 9.63 -1.67 -4.30
N GLN A 186 10.57 -0.83 -4.70
CA GLN A 186 11.10 0.25 -3.85
C GLN A 186 10.22 1.51 -3.94
N TYR A 187 9.77 1.86 -5.15
CA TYR A 187 9.05 3.11 -5.42
C TYR A 187 7.55 2.92 -5.68
N SER A 188 7.13 1.70 -6.02
CA SER A 188 5.73 1.35 -6.25
C SER A 188 5.48 -0.13 -5.95
N ALA A 189 4.21 -0.47 -5.81
CA ALA A 189 3.69 -1.84 -5.71
C ALA A 189 2.39 -1.91 -6.50
N LEU A 190 2.08 -3.06 -7.08
CA LEU A 190 0.94 -3.17 -8.01
C LEU A 190 -0.43 -3.18 -7.32
N ILE A 191 -0.50 -3.58 -6.05
CA ILE A 191 -1.77 -3.72 -5.30
C ILE A 191 -1.97 -2.59 -4.29
N PHE A 192 -1.17 -2.55 -3.21
CA PHE A 192 -1.21 -1.49 -2.21
C PHE A 192 0.16 -0.82 -2.07
N SER A 193 0.15 0.51 -1.99
CA SER A 193 1.35 1.34 -1.80
C SER A 193 1.02 2.60 -0.98
N ASN A 194 2.02 3.47 -0.83
CA ASN A 194 1.89 4.74 -0.11
C ASN A 194 1.50 5.92 -1.03
N ASN A 195 0.89 5.64 -2.19
CA ASN A 195 0.51 6.67 -3.17
C ASN A 195 -0.84 7.33 -2.89
N ALA A 196 -1.56 6.89 -1.87
CA ALA A 196 -2.82 7.47 -1.43
C ALA A 196 -2.92 7.42 0.09
N ARG A 197 -3.95 8.07 0.66
CA ARG A 197 -4.30 7.94 2.08
C ARG A 197 -4.58 6.48 2.42
N GLY A 198 -4.10 6.04 3.57
CA GLY A 198 -4.47 4.73 4.08
C GLY A 198 -5.98 4.64 4.38
N ILE A 199 -6.56 3.48 4.08
CA ILE A 199 -7.98 3.22 4.32
C ILE A 199 -8.17 2.71 5.76
N PRO A 200 -9.28 3.04 6.45
CA PRO A 200 -9.65 2.35 7.67
C PRO A 200 -9.82 0.85 7.40
N HIS A 201 -9.10 0.01 8.12
CA HIS A 201 -9.16 -1.43 7.94
C HIS A 201 -8.90 -2.21 9.22
N LEU A 202 -9.51 -3.38 9.32
CA LEU A 202 -9.10 -4.44 10.22
C LEU A 202 -7.99 -5.24 9.56
N PHE A 203 -7.08 -5.77 10.37
CA PHE A 203 -6.02 -6.65 9.88
C PHE A 203 -5.77 -7.82 10.82
N PHE A 204 -5.33 -8.93 10.23
CA PHE A 204 -4.71 -10.06 10.92
C PHE A 204 -3.40 -10.37 10.20
N LYS A 205 -2.27 -10.33 10.90
CA LYS A 205 -0.95 -10.45 10.28
C LYS A 205 0.06 -11.17 11.16
N THR A 206 1.15 -11.63 10.56
CA THR A 206 2.39 -11.96 11.28
C THR A 206 3.09 -10.66 11.73
N LYS A 207 3.59 -10.61 12.97
CA LYS A 207 4.29 -9.42 13.50
C LYS A 207 5.66 -9.17 12.86
N SER A 208 6.30 -10.25 12.46
CA SER A 208 7.61 -10.33 11.84
C SER A 208 7.67 -11.65 11.06
N PRO A 209 8.68 -11.87 10.20
CA PRO A 209 8.87 -13.13 9.50
C PRO A 209 8.78 -14.32 10.46
N ALA A 210 7.71 -15.12 10.32
CA ALA A 210 7.43 -16.23 11.21
C ALA A 210 8.12 -17.48 10.70
N ASN A 211 9.09 -18.01 11.45
CA ASN A 211 9.67 -19.31 11.13
C ASN A 211 8.59 -20.41 11.24
N ILE A 212 8.39 -21.15 10.15
CA ILE A 212 7.43 -22.28 9.99
C ILE A 212 8.13 -23.64 9.75
N GLY A 213 9.43 -23.74 10.04
CA GLY A 213 10.24 -24.97 9.96
C GLY A 213 10.87 -25.26 8.59
N ILE A 214 10.27 -24.75 7.51
CA ILE A 214 10.77 -24.87 6.12
C ILE A 214 11.22 -23.52 5.53
N GLY A 215 11.20 -22.48 6.35
CA GLY A 215 11.44 -21.10 5.94
C GLY A 215 10.69 -20.10 6.83
N PHE A 216 10.65 -18.86 6.37
CA PHE A 216 9.95 -17.76 7.02
C PHE A 216 8.72 -17.35 6.22
N LEU A 217 7.61 -17.11 6.93
CA LEU A 217 6.35 -16.67 6.36
C LEU A 217 5.99 -15.28 6.91
N GLU A 218 5.69 -14.35 6.02
CA GLU A 218 4.97 -13.12 6.33
C GLU A 218 3.58 -13.22 5.72
N ALA A 219 2.54 -13.03 6.52
CA ALA A 219 1.15 -13.12 6.08
C ALA A 219 0.34 -11.95 6.61
N GLN A 220 -0.58 -11.42 5.80
CA GLN A 220 -1.51 -10.37 6.19
C GLN A 220 -2.86 -10.55 5.49
N ILE A 221 -3.94 -10.48 6.26
CA ILE A 221 -5.32 -10.41 5.79
C ILE A 221 -5.88 -9.06 6.21
N ILE A 222 -6.65 -8.40 5.34
CA ILE A 222 -7.33 -7.14 5.66
C ILE A 222 -8.81 -7.15 5.28
N ALA A 223 -9.59 -6.34 6.01
CA ALA A 223 -10.96 -5.97 5.70
C ALA A 223 -11.10 -4.46 5.89
N GLY A 224 -11.27 -3.72 4.81
CA GLY A 224 -11.16 -2.26 4.76
C GLY A 224 -12.35 -1.56 4.14
N LYS A 225 -12.39 -0.25 4.35
CA LYS A 225 -13.42 0.66 3.84
C LYS A 225 -12.78 1.77 3.01
N ALA A 226 -12.93 1.69 1.69
CA ALA A 226 -12.55 2.76 0.77
C ALA A 226 -13.75 3.68 0.51
N LYS A 227 -13.52 4.99 0.50
CA LYS A 227 -14.53 6.01 0.19
C LYS A 227 -14.10 6.79 -1.04
N ASP A 228 -15.08 7.23 -1.82
CA ASP A 228 -14.86 8.14 -2.93
C ASP A 228 -14.45 9.54 -2.44
N SER A 229 -13.71 10.26 -3.28
CA SER A 229 -13.36 11.66 -3.09
C SER A 229 -14.58 12.58 -3.08
N LYS A 230 -15.67 12.14 -3.74
CA LYS A 230 -16.88 12.94 -4.03
C LYS A 230 -16.61 14.17 -4.91
N LEU A 231 -15.48 14.20 -5.60
CA LEU A 231 -15.14 15.27 -6.52
C LEU A 231 -15.58 14.93 -7.94
N GLU A 232 -16.03 15.94 -8.66
CA GLU A 232 -16.27 15.81 -10.09
C GLU A 232 -14.93 15.66 -10.83
N PRO A 233 -14.90 14.92 -11.95
CA PRO A 233 -13.65 14.61 -12.62
C PRO A 233 -13.05 15.84 -13.31
N SER A 234 -13.85 16.68 -13.96
CA SER A 234 -13.35 17.84 -14.70
C SER A 234 -13.38 19.13 -13.88
N GLN A 235 -12.48 20.06 -14.20
CA GLN A 235 -12.60 21.45 -13.74
C GLN A 235 -13.73 22.24 -14.46
N ASN A 236 -14.30 21.70 -15.55
CA ASN A 236 -15.42 22.33 -16.27
C ASN A 236 -16.78 21.80 -15.77
N LYS A 237 -17.55 22.68 -15.11
CA LYS A 237 -18.86 22.34 -14.52
C LYS A 237 -19.93 21.94 -15.54
N GLU A 238 -19.93 22.55 -16.73
CA GLU A 238 -20.92 22.22 -17.76
C GLU A 238 -20.67 20.81 -18.32
N LEU A 239 -19.41 20.43 -18.51
CA LEU A 239 -19.07 19.08 -18.92
C LEU A 239 -19.44 18.06 -17.85
N ASN A 240 -19.18 18.36 -16.57
CA ASN A 240 -19.58 17.47 -15.48
C ASN A 240 -21.11 17.29 -15.46
N LYS A 241 -21.88 18.37 -15.58
CA LYS A 241 -23.35 18.31 -15.60
C LYS A 241 -23.91 17.41 -16.73
N VAL A 242 -23.23 17.33 -17.87
CA VAL A 242 -23.68 16.55 -19.02
C VAL A 242 -23.20 15.10 -18.97
N PHE A 243 -21.96 14.86 -18.56
CA PHE A 243 -21.29 13.56 -18.76
C PHE A 243 -20.85 12.86 -17.47
N PHE A 244 -20.83 13.53 -16.32
CA PHE A 244 -20.40 12.91 -15.05
C PHE A 244 -21.51 12.02 -14.48
N ASN A 245 -21.13 10.80 -14.09
CA ASN A 245 -22.00 9.92 -13.31
C ASN A 245 -21.69 10.14 -11.83
N GLU A 246 -22.60 10.77 -11.11
CA GLU A 246 -22.43 11.02 -9.68
C GLU A 246 -22.21 9.72 -8.88
N PHE A 247 -21.38 9.82 -7.85
CA PHE A 247 -21.15 8.71 -6.93
C PHE A 247 -22.46 8.30 -6.25
N ASN A 248 -22.73 7.00 -6.22
CA ASN A 248 -23.96 6.45 -5.62
C ASN A 248 -24.03 6.57 -4.07
N GLY A 249 -23.00 7.13 -3.44
CA GLY A 249 -22.89 7.33 -1.99
C GLY A 249 -22.50 6.09 -1.18
N ASP A 250 -22.40 4.91 -1.81
CA ASP A 250 -21.97 3.68 -1.15
C ASP A 250 -20.44 3.56 -1.15
N TRP A 251 -19.90 3.05 -0.05
CA TRP A 251 -18.46 2.87 0.11
C TRP A 251 -18.04 1.50 -0.43
N ARG A 252 -16.77 1.35 -0.82
CA ARG A 252 -16.24 0.07 -1.31
C ARG A 252 -15.63 -0.72 -0.16
N TYR A 253 -16.16 -1.93 0.04
CA TYR A 253 -15.54 -2.93 0.88
C TYR A 253 -14.31 -3.49 0.17
N VAL A 254 -13.20 -3.54 0.89
CA VAL A 254 -11.90 -4.03 0.39
C VAL A 254 -11.49 -5.22 1.25
N ASN A 255 -11.32 -6.38 0.64
CA ASN A 255 -10.78 -7.56 1.31
C ASN A 255 -9.51 -8.00 0.60
N GLY A 256 -8.50 -8.42 1.36
CA GLY A 256 -7.22 -8.80 0.76
C GLY A 256 -6.43 -9.78 1.60
N ILE A 257 -5.57 -10.53 0.94
CA ILE A 257 -4.57 -11.41 1.52
C ILE A 257 -3.23 -11.20 0.83
N SER A 258 -2.16 -11.16 1.62
CA SER A 258 -0.77 -11.17 1.18
C SER A 258 -0.02 -12.26 1.89
N LEU A 259 0.75 -13.04 1.13
CA LEU A 259 1.61 -14.11 1.61
C LEU A 259 3.00 -13.92 1.02
N VAL A 260 4.03 -13.96 1.84
CA VAL A 260 5.42 -13.93 1.43
C VAL A 260 6.18 -15.06 2.10
N PHE A 261 6.77 -15.93 1.31
CA PHE A 261 7.51 -17.09 1.77
C PHE A 261 8.98 -17.00 1.37
N GLN A 262 9.85 -17.23 2.36
CA GLN A 262 11.29 -17.27 2.21
C GLN A 262 11.79 -18.68 2.56
N PRO A 263 12.00 -19.56 1.56
CA PRO A 263 12.43 -20.93 1.80
C PRO A 263 13.86 -21.01 2.34
N ASP A 264 14.10 -21.90 3.30
CA ASP A 264 15.45 -22.10 3.87
C ASP A 264 16.47 -22.63 2.85
N LEU A 265 15.98 -23.40 1.87
CA LEU A 265 16.80 -23.97 0.80
C LEU A 265 17.36 -22.91 -0.16
N LEU A 266 16.62 -21.84 -0.42
CA LEU A 266 17.00 -20.78 -1.35
C LEU A 266 17.21 -19.47 -0.59
N LYS A 267 18.32 -19.41 0.15
CA LYS A 267 18.69 -18.23 0.95
C LYS A 267 18.73 -16.97 0.08
N GLY A 268 18.00 -15.95 0.52
CA GLY A 268 17.91 -14.67 -0.18
C GLY A 268 16.78 -14.57 -1.20
N LEU A 269 16.03 -15.66 -1.45
CA LEU A 269 14.80 -15.63 -2.24
C LEU A 269 13.58 -15.37 -1.35
N SER A 270 12.72 -14.46 -1.77
CA SER A 270 11.37 -14.24 -1.26
C SER A 270 10.40 -14.44 -2.41
N LEU A 271 9.39 -15.27 -2.23
CA LEU A 271 8.29 -15.49 -3.18
C LEU A 271 7.02 -14.96 -2.53
N GLY A 272 6.21 -14.23 -3.29
CA GLY A 272 5.01 -13.64 -2.74
C GLY A 272 3.81 -13.71 -3.66
N PHE A 273 2.65 -13.61 -3.02
CA PHE A 273 1.34 -13.70 -3.62
C PHE A 273 0.41 -12.72 -2.89
N ASN A 274 -0.28 -11.90 -3.66
CA ASN A 274 -1.31 -10.99 -3.19
C ASN A 274 -2.61 -11.27 -3.93
N ARG A 275 -3.73 -11.17 -3.21
CA ARG A 275 -5.07 -11.21 -3.80
C ARG A 275 -5.96 -10.21 -3.08
N THR A 276 -6.68 -9.41 -3.85
CA THR A 276 -7.64 -8.43 -3.33
C THR A 276 -8.96 -8.51 -4.06
N PHE A 277 -10.00 -8.11 -3.35
CA PHE A 277 -11.35 -7.92 -3.84
C PHE A 277 -11.83 -6.55 -3.40
N GLN A 278 -12.49 -5.85 -4.32
CA GLN A 278 -13.25 -4.65 -4.00
C GLN A 278 -14.66 -4.74 -4.58
N GLN A 279 -15.64 -4.26 -3.81
CA GLN A 279 -17.02 -4.16 -4.28
C GLN A 279 -17.79 -3.12 -3.46
N TYR A 280 -18.90 -2.63 -4.01
CA TYR A 280 -19.84 -1.81 -3.24
C TYR A 280 -20.35 -2.57 -2.02
N ASN A 281 -20.32 -1.94 -0.84
CA ASN A 281 -20.69 -2.56 0.42
C ASN A 281 -22.13 -3.11 0.40
N LYS A 282 -23.07 -2.44 -0.27
CA LYS A 282 -24.45 -2.91 -0.41
C LYS A 282 -24.55 -4.26 -1.13
N ASN A 283 -23.57 -4.61 -1.96
CA ASN A 283 -23.50 -5.86 -2.71
C ASN A 283 -22.73 -6.96 -1.94
N VAL A 284 -22.15 -6.66 -0.77
CA VAL A 284 -21.41 -7.65 0.01
C VAL A 284 -22.39 -8.65 0.61
N GLU A 285 -22.25 -9.90 0.19
CA GLU A 285 -23.01 -11.00 0.76
C GLU A 285 -22.72 -11.15 2.26
N LYS A 286 -23.75 -11.53 3.03
CA LYS A 286 -23.62 -11.70 4.49
C LYS A 286 -22.93 -13.01 4.90
N SER A 287 -22.69 -13.92 3.95
CA SER A 287 -22.01 -15.20 4.19
C SER A 287 -20.54 -15.01 4.56
N PHE A 288 -19.90 -16.01 5.17
CA PHE A 288 -18.47 -15.94 5.48
C PHE A 288 -17.62 -15.78 4.22
N LEU A 289 -17.88 -16.57 3.18
CA LEU A 289 -17.18 -16.49 1.89
C LEU A 289 -17.48 -15.17 1.16
N GLY A 290 -18.69 -14.62 1.31
CA GLY A 290 -19.04 -13.29 0.79
C GLY A 290 -18.29 -12.15 1.45
N ARG A 291 -17.99 -12.26 2.74
CA ARG A 291 -17.16 -11.28 3.49
C ARG A 291 -15.66 -11.51 3.30
N PHE A 292 -15.24 -12.75 3.07
CA PHE A 292 -13.84 -13.12 2.85
C PHE A 292 -13.65 -13.87 1.51
N PRO A 293 -13.93 -13.20 0.37
CA PRO A 293 -13.83 -13.84 -0.96
C PRO A 293 -12.40 -14.24 -1.32
N ILE A 294 -11.39 -13.75 -0.61
CA ILE A 294 -9.99 -14.20 -0.71
C ILE A 294 -9.82 -15.73 -0.54
N PHE A 295 -10.73 -16.39 0.18
CA PHE A 295 -10.73 -17.84 0.39
C PHE A 295 -11.53 -18.62 -0.66
N GLU A 296 -12.21 -17.95 -1.59
CA GLU A 296 -12.88 -18.63 -2.70
C GLU A 296 -11.85 -19.34 -3.59
N THR A 297 -12.20 -20.53 -4.07
CA THR A 297 -11.31 -21.33 -4.92
C THR A 297 -10.98 -20.61 -6.22
N PHE A 298 -9.72 -20.73 -6.66
CA PHE A 298 -9.25 -20.18 -7.93
C PHE A 298 -9.90 -20.85 -9.15
N LEU A 299 -10.25 -22.13 -9.02
CA LEU A 299 -10.81 -22.93 -10.10
C LEU A 299 -12.34 -22.91 -9.99
N LYS A 300 -12.97 -22.25 -10.95
CA LYS A 300 -14.42 -22.10 -11.06
C LYS A 300 -15.00 -22.92 -12.21
N GLU A 301 -14.43 -24.09 -12.51
CA GLU A 301 -14.96 -25.01 -13.53
C GLU A 301 -16.43 -25.40 -13.30
N ARG A 302 -16.98 -25.16 -12.09
CA ARG A 302 -18.38 -25.41 -11.74
C ARG A 302 -19.31 -24.18 -11.70
N LEU A 303 -18.81 -22.98 -12.00
CA LEU A 303 -19.60 -21.72 -11.92
C LEU A 303 -19.79 -21.03 -13.28
N PHE A 304 -19.36 -21.65 -14.38
CA PHE A 304 -19.59 -21.13 -15.73
C PHE A 304 -20.73 -21.91 -16.42
N GLN A 305 -21.84 -21.23 -16.69
CA GLN A 305 -22.73 -21.58 -17.78
C GLN A 305 -22.48 -20.58 -18.93
N ASN A 306 -22.14 -21.09 -20.11
CA ASN A 306 -22.05 -20.32 -21.37
C ASN A 306 -21.00 -19.19 -21.42
N GLY A 307 -19.80 -19.40 -20.87
CA GLY A 307 -18.65 -18.53 -21.15
C GLY A 307 -18.68 -17.12 -20.56
N ASN A 308 -19.71 -16.77 -19.79
CA ASN A 308 -19.80 -15.53 -19.01
C ASN A 308 -19.91 -15.87 -17.51
N SER A 309 -19.21 -15.13 -16.65
CA SER A 309 -19.32 -15.22 -15.19
C SER A 309 -20.58 -14.46 -14.71
N VAL A 310 -21.77 -15.00 -15.02
CA VAL A 310 -23.06 -14.36 -14.71
C VAL A 310 -23.21 -13.97 -13.23
N ASP A 311 -22.55 -14.68 -12.31
CA ASP A 311 -22.58 -14.38 -10.86
C ASP A 311 -21.65 -13.24 -10.39
N TYR A 312 -20.56 -12.92 -11.09
CA TYR A 312 -19.60 -11.90 -10.63
C TYR A 312 -19.92 -10.50 -11.16
N ASP A 313 -20.41 -10.41 -12.40
CA ASP A 313 -20.92 -9.16 -12.97
C ASP A 313 -22.14 -8.65 -12.20
N GLN A 314 -23.00 -9.55 -11.71
CA GLN A 314 -24.15 -9.19 -10.86
C GLN A 314 -23.74 -8.72 -9.46
N ARG A 315 -22.62 -9.23 -8.91
CA ARG A 315 -22.12 -8.86 -7.58
C ARG A 315 -21.23 -7.61 -7.60
N GLY A 316 -20.77 -7.17 -8.77
CA GLY A 316 -19.93 -5.99 -8.93
C GLY A 316 -18.59 -6.12 -8.20
N GLN A 317 -18.02 -7.33 -8.21
CA GLN A 317 -16.75 -7.66 -7.58
C GLN A 317 -15.59 -7.46 -8.55
N ASP A 318 -14.61 -6.64 -8.18
CA ASP A 318 -13.34 -6.49 -8.89
C ASP A 318 -12.23 -7.21 -8.12
N GLN A 319 -11.60 -8.19 -8.78
CA GLN A 319 -10.53 -9.01 -8.23
C GLN A 319 -9.19 -8.61 -8.85
N GLN A 320 -8.17 -8.48 -8.01
CA GLN A 320 -6.79 -8.32 -8.44
C GLN A 320 -5.90 -9.38 -7.79
N VAL A 321 -4.91 -9.84 -8.54
CA VAL A 321 -3.90 -10.79 -8.08
C VAL A 321 -2.53 -10.27 -8.48
N SER A 322 -1.54 -10.37 -7.60
CA SER A 322 -0.14 -10.23 -7.98
C SER A 322 0.73 -11.36 -7.44
N VAL A 323 1.69 -11.78 -8.24
CA VAL A 323 2.74 -12.72 -7.86
C VAL A 323 4.08 -12.04 -8.04
N PHE A 324 4.99 -12.28 -7.12
CA PHE A 324 6.27 -11.59 -7.13
C PHE A 324 7.40 -12.43 -6.57
N PHE A 325 8.62 -12.01 -6.91
CA PHE A 325 9.80 -12.48 -6.24
C PHE A 325 10.73 -11.31 -5.92
N ARG A 326 11.54 -11.51 -4.88
CA ARG A 326 12.72 -10.71 -4.60
C ARG A 326 13.87 -11.65 -4.32
N MET A 327 14.98 -11.46 -5.01
CA MET A 327 16.22 -12.17 -4.79
C MET A 327 17.27 -11.17 -4.32
N LYS A 328 17.86 -11.40 -3.15
CA LYS A 328 18.98 -10.61 -2.63
C LYS A 328 20.25 -11.44 -2.55
N ASN A 329 21.39 -10.79 -2.74
CA ASN A 329 22.71 -11.35 -2.50
C ASN A 329 23.51 -10.39 -1.63
N GLU A 330 23.75 -10.77 -0.37
CA GLU A 330 24.45 -9.95 0.62
C GLU A 330 25.95 -9.84 0.29
N LYS A 331 26.59 -10.93 -0.16
CA LYS A 331 28.00 -10.91 -0.60
C LYS A 331 28.18 -10.02 -1.83
N GLY A 332 27.26 -10.14 -2.77
CA GLY A 332 27.20 -9.32 -3.98
C GLY A 332 26.62 -7.94 -3.73
N ARG A 333 26.09 -7.63 -2.55
CA ARG A 333 25.41 -6.36 -2.20
C ARG A 333 24.41 -5.89 -3.25
N PHE A 334 23.59 -6.81 -3.78
CA PHE A 334 22.59 -6.47 -4.79
C PHE A 334 21.26 -7.18 -4.53
N GLU A 335 20.21 -6.68 -5.17
CA GLU A 335 18.91 -7.32 -5.25
C GLU A 335 18.30 -7.17 -6.65
N ILE A 336 17.51 -8.17 -7.03
CA ILE A 336 16.64 -8.16 -8.20
C ILE A 336 15.24 -8.47 -7.71
N TYR A 337 14.23 -7.79 -8.23
CA TYR A 337 12.85 -8.08 -7.91
C TYR A 337 11.95 -7.91 -9.12
N SER A 338 10.85 -8.66 -9.12
CA SER A 338 9.79 -8.51 -10.09
C SER A 338 8.44 -8.75 -9.44
N GLU A 339 7.43 -8.04 -9.92
CA GLU A 339 6.03 -8.28 -9.60
C GLU A 339 5.22 -8.31 -10.89
N TYR A 340 4.35 -9.31 -11.03
CA TYR A 340 3.38 -9.43 -12.09
C TYR A 340 1.98 -9.35 -11.48
N GLY A 341 1.19 -8.39 -11.95
CA GLY A 341 -0.17 -8.16 -11.51
C GLY A 341 -1.16 -8.36 -12.65
N ARG A 342 -2.34 -8.88 -12.31
CA ARG A 342 -3.46 -9.02 -13.25
C ARG A 342 -4.75 -8.65 -12.54
N ARG A 343 -5.61 -7.92 -13.26
CA ARG A 343 -7.03 -7.75 -12.93
C ARG A 343 -7.81 -8.76 -13.76
N ASP A 344 -8.90 -9.29 -13.21
CA ASP A 344 -9.86 -10.20 -13.86
C ASP A 344 -9.68 -11.72 -13.65
N HIS A 345 -10.82 -12.41 -13.74
CA HIS A 345 -11.08 -13.81 -13.41
C HIS A 345 -10.70 -14.73 -14.57
N SER A 346 -9.44 -15.17 -14.67
CA SER A 346 -9.07 -16.22 -15.62
C SER A 346 -9.82 -17.53 -15.31
N PHE A 347 -10.38 -18.17 -16.35
CA PHE A 347 -11.17 -19.41 -16.28
C PHE A 347 -10.38 -20.60 -15.70
N ASN A 348 -9.08 -20.68 -15.99
CA ASN A 348 -8.15 -21.67 -15.41
C ASN A 348 -6.68 -21.18 -15.44
N TRP A 349 -5.77 -21.89 -14.74
CA TRP A 349 -4.31 -21.58 -14.73
C TRP A 349 -3.69 -21.58 -16.12
N ARG A 350 -4.25 -22.39 -17.04
CA ARG A 350 -3.80 -22.44 -18.43
C ARG A 350 -4.15 -21.14 -19.16
N GLU A 351 -5.36 -20.61 -19.02
CA GLU A 351 -5.75 -19.31 -19.58
C GLU A 351 -5.03 -18.14 -18.90
N PHE A 352 -4.81 -18.25 -17.58
CA PHE A 352 -3.99 -17.30 -16.83
C PHE A 352 -2.57 -17.15 -17.42
N ILE A 353 -1.99 -18.27 -17.90
CA ILE A 353 -0.67 -18.31 -18.55
C ILE A 353 -0.74 -17.98 -20.05
N LEU A 354 -1.79 -18.45 -20.75
CA LEU A 354 -1.89 -18.41 -22.23
C LEU A 354 -2.50 -17.13 -22.80
N ASN A 355 -3.31 -16.39 -22.05
CA ASN A 355 -3.90 -15.11 -22.46
C ASN A 355 -3.32 -13.94 -21.64
N PRO A 356 -2.02 -13.63 -21.78
CA PRO A 356 -1.36 -12.61 -20.99
C PRO A 356 -1.74 -11.18 -21.41
N GLU A 357 -2.50 -10.95 -22.49
CA GLU A 357 -2.75 -9.64 -23.10
C GLU A 357 -3.82 -8.76 -22.41
N HIS A 358 -4.68 -9.30 -21.54
CA HIS A 358 -5.75 -8.54 -20.89
C HIS A 358 -5.42 -8.12 -19.44
N ALA A 359 -5.50 -6.82 -19.16
CA ALA A 359 -5.45 -6.18 -17.83
C ALA A 359 -4.27 -6.59 -16.92
N ARG A 360 -3.06 -6.51 -17.47
CA ARG A 360 -1.80 -6.87 -16.80
C ARG A 360 -0.93 -5.65 -16.45
N ALA A 361 -0.11 -5.82 -15.42
CA ALA A 361 0.94 -4.88 -15.04
C ALA A 361 2.21 -5.65 -14.64
N TYR A 362 3.37 -5.05 -14.92
CA TYR A 362 4.67 -5.59 -14.53
C TYR A 362 5.47 -4.53 -13.80
N LEU A 363 6.26 -4.98 -12.84
CA LEU A 363 7.28 -4.21 -12.17
C LEU A 363 8.55 -5.04 -12.16
N LEU A 364 9.67 -4.42 -12.53
CA LEU A 364 11.01 -5.00 -12.54
C LEU A 364 11.95 -3.99 -11.89
N GLY A 365 12.85 -4.47 -11.05
CA GLY A 365 13.87 -3.61 -10.47
C GLY A 365 15.13 -4.33 -10.09
N PHE A 366 16.22 -3.58 -10.10
CA PHE A 366 17.55 -4.00 -9.73
C PHE A 366 18.19 -2.90 -8.88
N SER A 367 18.87 -3.30 -7.81
CA SER A 367 19.64 -2.38 -6.98
C SER A 367 20.97 -3.02 -6.61
N LYS A 368 22.04 -2.24 -6.66
CA LYS A 368 23.41 -2.65 -6.35
C LYS A 368 24.06 -1.57 -5.50
N LEU A 369 24.61 -1.97 -4.36
CA LEU A 369 25.43 -1.09 -3.55
C LEU A 369 26.86 -1.11 -4.09
N ILE A 370 27.38 0.08 -4.38
CA ILE A 370 28.75 0.31 -4.80
C ILE A 370 29.40 1.15 -3.70
N SER A 371 30.60 0.76 -3.25
CA SER A 371 31.35 1.59 -2.32
C SER A 371 31.77 2.86 -3.05
N SER A 372 31.44 4.03 -2.51
CA SER A 372 32.24 5.21 -2.80
C SER A 372 33.66 4.91 -2.30
N GLY A 373 34.68 5.15 -3.09
CA GLY A 373 36.06 4.80 -2.75
C GLY A 373 36.67 5.66 -1.64
N HIS A 374 35.86 6.21 -0.72
CA HIS A 374 36.28 7.08 0.38
C HIS A 374 35.75 6.43 1.67
N PRO A 375 36.60 5.66 2.38
CA PRO A 375 36.17 4.88 3.55
C PRO A 375 35.82 5.73 4.78
N ASP A 376 36.29 6.98 4.85
CA ASP A 376 36.33 7.77 6.10
C ASP A 376 35.98 9.26 5.88
N GLU A 377 34.75 9.56 5.45
CA GLU A 377 34.12 10.88 5.70
C GLU A 377 32.71 10.72 6.28
#